data_AF-A0AAV2ECN4-F1
#
_entry.id   AF-A0AAV2ECN4-F1
#
_cell.length_a   1.000
_cell.length_b   1.000
_cell.length_c   1.000
_cell.angle_alpha   90.00
_cell.angle_beta   90.00
_cell.angle_gamma   90.00
#
_symmetry.space_group_name_H-M   'P 1'
#
loop_
_entity.id
_entity.type
_entity.pdbx_description
1 polymer ?
#
loop_
_entity_poly.entity_id
_entity_poly.type
_entity_poly.pdbx_seq_one_letter_code
_entity_poly.pdbx_strand_id
1 'polypeptide(L)'
;MDDVYFPLGRPRRNAQQITNLHHYKVELFYTAVDMQLQELNTRFDEINTDLLCCVACLNPDDLFVDYDKDKLVKLATFYPTEFSKDDILHLGLHQLDAYIYDMKTVQRFAGLKGIAELSREMVASKKHRVFPLVYRLLKLALLLPVATASVERAFSAMNYVKNTLRNRMSDDVMNDFLVGYIESDILDSLDDECILDTFQTMKTRRGSL
;
A
#
# COMPACT_ATOMS: atom_id res chain seq x y z
N MET A 1 17.86 -32.96 22.74
CA MET A 1 16.94 -31.79 22.75
C MET A 1 16.46 -31.44 24.16
N ASP A 2 16.49 -32.39 25.10
CA ASP A 2 16.16 -32.14 26.51
C ASP A 2 17.34 -31.62 27.34
N ASP A 3 18.53 -31.51 26.75
CA ASP A 3 19.70 -30.94 27.40
C ASP A 3 19.46 -29.47 27.76
N VAL A 4 20.07 -29.04 28.86
CA VAL A 4 19.96 -27.65 29.35
C VAL A 4 20.60 -26.69 28.33
N TYR A 5 19.85 -25.68 27.93
CA TYR A 5 20.30 -24.60 27.07
C TYR A 5 21.24 -23.66 27.84
N PHE A 6 22.38 -23.34 27.23
CA PHE A 6 23.34 -22.39 27.79
C PHE A 6 23.56 -21.24 26.80
N PRO A 7 23.12 -20.01 27.12
CA PRO A 7 23.32 -18.86 26.24
C PRO A 7 24.82 -18.53 26.09
N LEU A 8 25.28 -18.37 24.85
CA LEU A 8 26.65 -17.94 24.54
C LEU A 8 26.91 -16.53 25.08
N GLY A 9 28.00 -16.36 25.83
CA GLY A 9 28.45 -15.06 26.36
C GLY A 9 27.84 -14.61 27.70
N ARG A 10 26.97 -15.41 28.34
CA ARG A 10 26.45 -15.10 29.71
C ARG A 10 27.04 -16.02 30.79
N PRO A 11 27.32 -15.50 32.00
CA PRO A 11 27.85 -16.31 33.10
C PRO A 11 26.85 -17.39 33.55
N ARG A 12 27.30 -18.64 33.60
CA ARG A 12 26.49 -19.84 33.94
C ARG A 12 25.90 -19.85 35.35
N ARG A 13 26.33 -18.98 36.26
CA ARG A 13 25.95 -19.03 37.68
C ARG A 13 24.47 -18.71 37.94
N ASN A 14 23.80 -17.99 37.04
CA ASN A 14 22.40 -17.55 37.19
C ASN A 14 21.51 -17.88 35.97
N ALA A 15 21.91 -18.82 35.11
CA ALA A 15 21.13 -19.17 33.93
C ALA A 15 19.90 -20.01 34.32
N GLN A 16 18.71 -19.64 33.83
CA GLN A 16 17.52 -20.46 33.98
C GLN A 16 17.77 -21.84 33.34
N GLN A 17 17.44 -22.92 34.04
CA GLN A 17 17.56 -24.29 33.52
C GLN A 17 16.42 -24.57 32.54
N ILE A 18 16.54 -24.01 31.35
CA ILE A 18 15.61 -24.18 30.25
C ILE A 18 16.18 -25.28 29.34
N THR A 19 15.36 -26.17 28.80
CA THR A 19 15.83 -27.16 27.83
C THR A 19 16.08 -26.52 26.47
N ASN A 20 16.96 -27.10 25.66
CA ASN A 20 17.17 -26.69 24.27
C ASN A 20 15.84 -26.69 23.50
N LEU A 21 14.98 -27.69 23.72
CA LEU A 21 13.64 -27.74 23.14
C LEU A 21 12.80 -26.52 23.50
N HIS A 22 12.78 -26.10 24.76
CA HIS A 22 12.02 -24.94 25.18
C HIS A 22 12.59 -23.63 24.62
N HIS A 23 13.91 -23.45 24.62
CA HIS A 23 14.53 -22.26 24.02
C HIS A 23 14.15 -22.09 22.54
N TYR A 24 14.36 -23.13 21.73
CA TYR A 24 14.05 -23.02 20.29
C TYR A 24 12.55 -22.94 20.00
N LYS A 25 11.72 -23.70 20.72
CA LYS A 25 10.28 -23.74 20.46
C LYS A 25 9.55 -22.52 21.01
N VAL A 26 9.83 -22.12 22.25
CA VAL A 26 9.07 -21.09 22.97
C VAL A 26 9.70 -19.72 22.80
N GLU A 27 11.00 -19.58 23.09
CA GLU A 27 11.65 -18.26 23.06
C GLU A 27 12.01 -17.77 21.66
N LEU A 28 12.12 -18.69 20.68
CA LEU A 28 12.53 -18.34 19.32
C LEU A 28 11.38 -18.54 18.32
N PHE A 29 10.86 -19.76 18.20
CA PHE A 29 9.84 -20.08 17.21
C PHE A 29 8.49 -19.42 17.53
N TYR A 30 7.94 -19.59 18.72
CA TYR A 30 6.68 -18.93 19.09
C TYR A 30 6.81 -17.41 19.11
N THR A 31 7.93 -16.86 19.61
CA THR A 31 8.17 -15.41 19.52
C THR A 31 8.18 -14.92 18.08
N ALA A 32 8.79 -15.65 17.14
CA ALA A 32 8.75 -15.29 15.72
C ALA A 32 7.32 -15.39 15.13
N VAL A 33 6.56 -16.40 15.50
CA VAL A 33 5.15 -16.56 15.08
C VAL A 33 4.28 -15.44 15.65
N ASP A 34 4.45 -15.09 16.92
CA ASP A 34 3.71 -14.01 17.57
C ASP A 34 4.04 -12.65 16.94
N MET A 35 5.32 -12.40 16.61
CA MET A 35 5.72 -11.21 15.85
C MET A 35 5.04 -11.18 14.48
N GLN A 36 5.04 -12.28 13.74
CA GLN A 36 4.36 -12.35 12.44
C GLN A 36 2.85 -12.12 12.56
N LEU A 37 2.20 -12.72 13.56
CA LEU A 37 0.78 -12.52 13.83
C LEU A 37 0.48 -11.06 14.21
N GLN A 38 1.33 -10.44 15.03
CA GLN A 38 1.19 -9.04 15.41
C GLN A 38 1.32 -8.12 14.19
N GLU A 39 2.31 -8.34 13.34
CA GLU A 39 2.49 -7.57 12.10
C GLU A 39 1.29 -7.76 11.16
N LEU A 40 0.80 -9.00 10.98
CA LEU A 40 -0.38 -9.28 10.17
C LEU A 40 -1.63 -8.57 10.71
N ASN A 41 -1.89 -8.65 12.01
CA ASN A 41 -3.03 -7.99 12.64
C ASN A 41 -2.92 -6.46 12.60
N THR A 42 -1.71 -5.92 12.66
CA THR A 42 -1.47 -4.48 12.55
C THR A 42 -1.68 -4.00 11.11
N ARG A 43 -1.25 -4.79 10.11
CA ARG A 43 -1.34 -4.43 8.70
C ARG A 43 -2.75 -4.64 8.12
N PHE A 44 -3.42 -5.72 8.51
CA PHE A 44 -4.77 -6.08 8.08
C PHE A 44 -5.76 -5.86 9.22
N ASP A 45 -5.86 -4.61 9.68
CA ASP A 45 -6.92 -4.23 10.61
C ASP A 45 -8.32 -4.38 9.96
N GLU A 46 -9.37 -4.14 10.74
CA GLU A 46 -10.75 -4.31 10.27
C GLU A 46 -11.04 -3.47 9.01
N ILE A 47 -10.49 -2.25 8.95
CA ILE A 47 -10.69 -1.31 7.84
C ILE A 47 -9.95 -1.78 6.59
N ASN A 48 -8.67 -2.14 6.72
CA ASN A 48 -7.84 -2.60 5.60
C ASN A 48 -8.33 -3.93 5.04
N THR A 49 -8.79 -4.83 5.91
CA THR A 49 -9.38 -6.11 5.50
C THR A 49 -10.67 -5.89 4.74
N ASP A 50 -11.54 -5.00 5.22
CA ASP A 50 -12.79 -4.67 4.55
C ASP A 50 -12.55 -3.96 3.19
N LEU A 51 -11.55 -3.08 3.11
CA LEU A 51 -11.10 -2.48 1.85
C LEU A 51 -10.68 -3.54 0.83
N LEU A 52 -9.86 -4.51 1.24
CA LEU A 52 -9.40 -5.60 0.36
C LEU A 52 -10.54 -6.53 -0.06
N CYS A 53 -11.47 -6.83 0.85
CA CYS A 53 -12.70 -7.55 0.52
C CYS A 53 -13.52 -6.81 -0.55
N CYS A 54 -13.58 -5.47 -0.48
CA CYS A 54 -14.26 -4.68 -1.50
C CYS A 54 -13.51 -4.69 -2.85
N VAL A 55 -12.17 -4.68 -2.84
CA VAL A 55 -11.36 -4.81 -4.06
C VAL A 55 -11.54 -6.18 -4.73
N ALA A 56 -11.69 -7.25 -3.95
CA ALA A 56 -11.92 -8.60 -4.46
C ALA A 56 -13.18 -8.68 -5.34
N CYS A 57 -14.19 -7.84 -5.12
CA CYS A 57 -15.41 -7.79 -5.92
C CYS A 57 -15.20 -7.33 -7.38
N LEU A 58 -14.01 -6.80 -7.72
CA LEU A 58 -13.62 -6.48 -9.09
C LEU A 58 -13.02 -7.68 -9.84
N ASN A 59 -12.80 -8.83 -9.18
CA ASN A 59 -12.13 -9.97 -9.78
C ASN A 59 -12.96 -10.57 -10.92
N PRO A 60 -12.40 -10.67 -12.16
CA PRO A 60 -13.10 -11.30 -13.28
C PRO A 60 -13.19 -12.84 -13.21
N ASP A 61 -12.46 -13.48 -12.29
CA ASP A 61 -12.45 -14.95 -12.16
C ASP A 61 -13.86 -15.53 -12.00
N ASP A 62 -14.05 -16.73 -12.54
CA ASP A 62 -15.31 -17.50 -12.48
C ASP A 62 -16.56 -16.67 -12.82
N LEU A 63 -16.44 -15.83 -13.86
CA LEU A 63 -17.49 -14.92 -14.32
C LEU A 63 -17.94 -13.95 -13.23
N PHE A 64 -16.98 -13.33 -12.54
CA PHE A 64 -17.24 -12.37 -11.46
C PHE A 64 -18.14 -12.98 -10.38
N VAL A 65 -17.72 -14.12 -9.81
CA VAL A 65 -18.47 -14.81 -8.75
C VAL A 65 -18.50 -13.99 -7.45
N ASP A 66 -17.40 -13.30 -7.14
CA ASP A 66 -17.23 -12.48 -5.93
C ASP A 66 -17.83 -11.07 -6.06
N TYR A 67 -18.49 -10.78 -7.18
CA TYR A 67 -19.10 -9.48 -7.41
C TYR A 67 -20.19 -9.18 -6.39
N ASP A 68 -20.03 -8.05 -5.72
CA ASP A 68 -20.97 -7.52 -4.75
C ASP A 68 -21.09 -6.01 -4.96
N LYS A 69 -22.30 -5.59 -5.33
CA LYS A 69 -22.60 -4.21 -5.66
C LYS A 69 -22.41 -3.29 -4.45
N ASP A 70 -22.87 -3.70 -3.28
CA ASP A 70 -22.85 -2.87 -2.07
C ASP A 70 -21.41 -2.68 -1.59
N LYS A 71 -20.58 -3.72 -1.69
CA LYS A 71 -19.14 -3.61 -1.41
C LYS A 71 -18.40 -2.70 -2.38
N LEU A 72 -18.75 -2.70 -3.67
CA LEU A 72 -18.15 -1.79 -4.64
C LEU A 72 -18.58 -0.33 -4.43
N VAL A 73 -19.82 -0.09 -3.99
CA VAL A 73 -20.26 1.24 -3.56
C VAL A 73 -19.50 1.66 -2.30
N LYS A 74 -19.35 0.76 -1.33
CA LYS A 74 -18.54 0.98 -0.13
C LYS A 74 -17.09 1.29 -0.48
N LEU A 75 -16.50 0.61 -1.47
CA LEU A 75 -15.14 0.88 -1.96
C LEU A 75 -14.95 2.35 -2.33
N ALA A 76 -15.92 2.94 -3.04
CA ALA A 76 -15.87 4.34 -3.43
C ALA A 76 -15.89 5.30 -2.23
N THR A 77 -16.54 4.91 -1.12
CA THR A 77 -16.60 5.74 0.09
C THR A 77 -15.26 5.90 0.81
N PHE A 78 -14.31 4.97 0.61
CA PHE A 78 -12.95 5.09 1.14
C PHE A 78 -12.12 6.19 0.46
N TYR A 79 -12.55 6.67 -0.72
CA TYR A 79 -11.80 7.65 -1.52
C TYR A 79 -12.61 8.93 -1.75
N PRO A 80 -12.88 9.73 -0.70
CA PRO A 80 -13.73 10.93 -0.79
C PRO A 80 -13.15 12.05 -1.68
N THR A 81 -11.84 12.02 -1.95
CA THR A 81 -11.18 12.95 -2.89
C THR A 81 -11.38 12.56 -4.35
N GLU A 82 -11.58 11.27 -4.61
CA GLU A 82 -11.71 10.71 -5.96
C GLU A 82 -13.17 10.51 -6.37
N PHE A 83 -14.10 10.43 -5.41
CA PHE A 83 -15.53 10.25 -5.65
C PHE A 83 -16.36 11.28 -4.88
N SER A 84 -17.13 12.07 -5.62
CA SER A 84 -18.17 12.90 -5.03
C SER A 84 -19.37 12.07 -4.57
N LYS A 85 -20.24 12.64 -3.74
CA LYS A 85 -21.50 11.96 -3.32
C LYS A 85 -22.38 11.60 -4.52
N ASP A 86 -22.40 12.46 -5.54
CA ASP A 86 -23.14 12.23 -6.78
C ASP A 86 -22.52 11.09 -7.61
N ASP A 87 -21.18 10.99 -7.63
CA ASP A 87 -20.48 9.88 -8.28
C ASP A 87 -20.83 8.54 -7.62
N ILE A 88 -20.83 8.49 -6.28
CA ILE A 88 -21.16 7.27 -5.52
C ILE A 88 -22.61 6.85 -5.80
N LEU A 89 -23.53 7.81 -5.83
CA LEU A 89 -24.93 7.57 -6.17
C LEU A 89 -25.09 7.05 -7.61
N HIS A 90 -24.39 7.67 -8.57
CA HIS A 90 -24.44 7.28 -9.98
C HIS A 90 -23.81 5.89 -10.22
N LEU A 91 -22.69 5.61 -9.56
CA LEU A 91 -22.02 4.32 -9.57
C LEU A 91 -22.99 3.20 -9.13
N GLY A 92 -23.63 3.40 -7.98
CA GLY A 92 -24.57 2.44 -7.40
C GLY A 92 -25.85 2.27 -8.21
N LEU A 93 -26.51 3.35 -8.63
CA LEU A 93 -27.83 3.26 -9.27
C LEU A 93 -27.77 2.89 -10.75
N HIS A 94 -26.69 3.22 -11.47
CA HIS A 94 -26.70 3.18 -12.93
C HIS A 94 -25.53 2.41 -13.54
N GLN A 95 -24.34 2.50 -12.97
CA GLN A 95 -23.15 2.01 -13.67
C GLN A 95 -22.82 0.55 -13.35
N LEU A 96 -22.95 0.13 -12.09
CA LEU A 96 -22.54 -1.20 -11.64
C LEU A 96 -23.35 -2.34 -12.25
N ASP A 97 -24.67 -2.18 -12.38
CA ASP A 97 -25.56 -3.21 -12.96
C ASP A 97 -25.32 -3.37 -14.48
N ALA A 98 -25.16 -2.26 -15.19
CA ALA A 98 -24.84 -2.27 -16.61
C ALA A 98 -23.44 -2.84 -16.87
N TYR A 99 -22.48 -2.52 -16.01
CA TYR A 99 -21.11 -3.05 -16.07
C TYR A 99 -21.11 -4.57 -15.95
N ILE A 100 -21.70 -5.13 -14.90
CA ILE A 100 -21.62 -6.58 -14.66
C ILE A 100 -22.33 -7.37 -15.75
N TYR A 101 -23.47 -6.88 -16.23
CA TYR A 101 -24.19 -7.50 -17.35
C TYR A 101 -23.32 -7.54 -18.62
N ASP A 102 -22.71 -6.41 -18.98
CA ASP A 102 -21.88 -6.30 -20.16
C ASP A 102 -20.60 -7.15 -20.07
N MET A 103 -19.93 -7.16 -18.90
CA MET A 103 -18.73 -7.97 -18.68
C MET A 103 -19.03 -9.47 -18.75
N LYS A 104 -20.16 -9.94 -18.20
CA LYS A 104 -20.54 -11.37 -18.27
C LYS A 104 -21.00 -11.81 -19.66
N THR A 105 -21.54 -10.89 -20.47
CA THR A 105 -22.07 -11.21 -21.80
C THR A 105 -20.97 -11.28 -22.85
N VAL A 106 -19.95 -10.43 -22.74
CA VAL A 106 -18.90 -10.32 -23.75
C VAL A 106 -17.82 -11.38 -23.51
N GLN A 107 -17.71 -12.33 -24.44
CA GLN A 107 -16.76 -13.46 -24.36
C GLN A 107 -15.29 -13.04 -24.16
N ARG A 108 -14.92 -11.81 -24.56
CA ARG A 108 -13.58 -11.25 -24.37
C ARG A 108 -13.18 -11.07 -22.90
N PHE A 109 -14.16 -10.93 -22.00
CA PHE A 109 -13.92 -10.85 -20.56
C PHE A 109 -14.06 -12.22 -19.87
N ALA A 110 -14.44 -13.26 -20.59
CA ALA A 110 -14.53 -14.60 -20.05
C ALA A 110 -13.11 -15.20 -19.89
N GLY A 111 -12.80 -15.67 -18.68
CA GLY A 111 -11.54 -16.34 -18.38
C GLY A 111 -10.33 -15.42 -18.18
N LEU A 112 -10.54 -14.11 -17.99
CA LEU A 112 -9.49 -13.21 -17.54
C LEU A 112 -9.07 -13.56 -16.11
N LYS A 113 -7.78 -13.50 -15.83
CA LYS A 113 -7.21 -13.81 -14.51
C LYS A 113 -6.78 -12.52 -13.82
N GLY A 114 -7.61 -12.11 -12.86
CA GLY A 114 -7.34 -10.96 -12.00
C GLY A 114 -7.54 -9.57 -12.62
N ILE A 115 -7.42 -8.57 -11.76
CA ILE A 115 -7.79 -7.17 -12.04
C ILE A 115 -6.87 -6.46 -13.05
N ALA A 116 -5.63 -6.92 -13.22
CA ALA A 116 -4.67 -6.32 -14.14
C ALA A 116 -4.98 -6.67 -15.61
N GLU A 117 -5.45 -7.89 -15.88
CA GLU A 117 -5.89 -8.29 -17.22
C GLU A 117 -7.21 -7.61 -17.57
N LEU A 118 -8.15 -7.54 -16.60
CA LEU A 118 -9.39 -6.79 -16.72
C LEU A 118 -9.14 -5.33 -17.14
N SER A 119 -8.20 -4.63 -16.50
CA SER A 119 -7.94 -3.22 -16.83
C SER A 119 -7.42 -3.04 -18.25
N ARG A 120 -6.52 -3.91 -18.71
CA ARG A 120 -6.01 -3.90 -20.10
C ARG A 120 -7.14 -4.13 -21.10
N GLU A 121 -8.00 -5.11 -20.84
CA GLU A 121 -9.12 -5.42 -21.72
C GLU A 121 -10.20 -4.32 -21.74
N MET A 122 -10.48 -3.67 -20.61
CA MET A 122 -11.36 -2.51 -20.54
C MET A 122 -10.82 -1.32 -21.35
N VAL A 123 -9.49 -1.16 -21.43
CA VAL A 123 -8.86 -0.14 -22.27
C VAL A 123 -8.98 -0.51 -23.75
N ALA A 124 -8.60 -1.74 -24.11
CA ALA A 124 -8.61 -2.22 -25.49
C ALA A 124 -10.02 -2.24 -26.12
N SER A 125 -11.04 -2.57 -25.34
CA SER A 125 -12.45 -2.58 -25.74
C SER A 125 -13.13 -1.20 -25.65
N LYS A 126 -12.41 -0.16 -25.23
CA LYS A 126 -12.91 1.20 -24.95
C LYS A 126 -14.00 1.26 -23.87
N LYS A 127 -14.22 0.17 -23.11
CA LYS A 127 -15.20 0.10 -22.02
C LYS A 127 -14.85 1.01 -20.84
N HIS A 128 -13.58 1.37 -20.68
CA HIS A 128 -13.16 2.41 -19.72
C HIS A 128 -13.84 3.78 -19.91
N ARG A 129 -14.33 4.10 -21.12
CA ARG A 129 -15.11 5.32 -21.39
C ARG A 129 -16.61 5.15 -21.13
N VAL A 130 -17.09 3.92 -21.23
CA VAL A 130 -18.50 3.56 -20.98
C VAL A 130 -18.76 3.47 -19.48
N PHE A 131 -17.80 2.91 -18.74
CA PHE A 131 -17.87 2.73 -17.29
C PHE A 131 -16.74 3.48 -16.55
N PRO A 132 -16.70 4.82 -16.62
CA PRO A 132 -15.58 5.61 -16.07
C PRO A 132 -15.41 5.50 -14.54
N LEU A 133 -16.48 5.35 -13.74
CA LEU A 133 -16.38 5.26 -12.28
C LEU A 133 -15.89 3.88 -11.85
N VAL A 134 -16.39 2.81 -12.49
CA VAL A 134 -15.86 1.44 -12.28
C VAL A 134 -14.39 1.37 -12.67
N TYR A 135 -14.02 1.97 -13.81
CA TYR A 135 -12.61 2.01 -14.21
C TYR A 135 -11.74 2.84 -13.26
N ARG A 136 -12.30 3.89 -12.62
CA ARG A 136 -11.61 4.64 -11.56
C ARG A 136 -11.36 3.75 -10.33
N LEU A 137 -12.35 2.98 -9.87
CA LEU A 137 -12.16 2.00 -8.79
C LEU A 137 -11.09 0.97 -9.13
N LEU A 138 -11.10 0.46 -10.37
CA LEU A 138 -10.11 -0.51 -10.83
C LEU A 138 -8.69 0.07 -10.84
N LYS A 139 -8.52 1.34 -11.23
CA LYS A 139 -7.23 2.02 -11.15
C LYS A 139 -6.75 2.17 -9.70
N LEU A 140 -7.64 2.55 -8.78
CA LEU A 140 -7.29 2.68 -7.36
C LEU A 140 -6.88 1.33 -6.76
N ALA A 141 -7.61 0.27 -7.09
CA ALA A 141 -7.27 -1.10 -6.69
C ALA A 141 -5.87 -1.53 -7.18
N LEU A 142 -5.50 -1.17 -8.41
CA LEU A 142 -4.18 -1.46 -8.98
C LEU A 142 -3.06 -0.59 -8.39
N LEU A 143 -3.36 0.62 -7.95
CA LEU A 143 -2.41 1.53 -7.32
C LEU A 143 -2.15 1.18 -5.86
N LEU A 144 -3.12 0.55 -5.18
CA LEU A 144 -3.04 0.22 -3.75
C LEU A 144 -1.73 -0.48 -3.36
N PRO A 145 -1.30 -1.59 -4.01
CA PRO A 145 -0.10 -2.31 -3.60
C PRO A 145 1.19 -1.52 -3.83
N VAL A 146 1.20 -0.68 -4.86
CA VAL A 146 2.35 0.17 -5.21
C VAL A 146 2.48 1.29 -4.19
N ALA A 147 1.37 1.97 -3.88
CA ALA A 147 1.34 3.03 -2.88
C ALA A 147 1.77 2.52 -1.50
N THR A 148 1.24 1.37 -1.05
CA THR A 148 1.62 0.79 0.25
C THR A 148 3.10 0.45 0.31
N ALA A 149 3.66 -0.17 -0.74
CA ALA A 149 5.07 -0.55 -0.78
C ALA A 149 6.01 0.67 -0.79
N SER A 150 5.66 1.74 -1.52
CA SER A 150 6.45 2.97 -1.55
C SER A 150 6.47 3.66 -0.19
N VAL A 151 5.32 3.74 0.47
CA VAL A 151 5.20 4.33 1.80
C VAL A 151 6.00 3.52 2.83
N GLU A 152 5.82 2.20 2.88
CA GLU A 152 6.59 1.32 3.78
C GLU A 152 8.11 1.44 3.58
N ARG A 153 8.56 1.54 2.33
CA ARG A 153 9.99 1.74 2.01
C ARG A 153 10.51 3.07 2.54
N ALA A 154 9.76 4.16 2.35
CA ALA A 154 10.13 5.48 2.85
C ALA A 154 10.21 5.53 4.38
N PHE A 155 9.21 4.94 5.07
CA PHE A 155 9.22 4.83 6.53
C PHE A 155 10.38 3.96 7.05
N SER A 156 10.72 2.88 6.33
CA SER A 156 11.87 2.03 6.68
C SER A 156 13.19 2.80 6.55
N ALA A 157 13.38 3.53 5.44
CA ALA A 157 14.55 4.39 5.24
C ALA A 157 14.66 5.47 6.33
N MET A 158 13.53 6.12 6.66
CA MET A 158 13.47 7.11 7.73
C MET A 158 13.86 6.51 9.09
N ASN A 159 13.29 5.35 9.43
CA ASN A 159 13.59 4.65 10.68
C ASN A 159 15.08 4.28 10.77
N TYR A 160 15.68 3.84 9.66
CA TYR A 160 17.11 3.55 9.59
C TYR A 160 17.96 4.81 9.85
N VAL A 161 17.68 5.92 9.16
CA VAL A 161 18.43 7.18 9.32
C VAL A 161 18.28 7.76 10.74
N LYS A 162 17.06 7.77 11.29
CA LYS A 162 16.81 8.38 12.61
C LYS A 162 17.33 7.51 13.75
N ASN A 163 16.97 6.22 13.76
CA ASN A 163 17.20 5.36 14.92
C ASN A 163 18.49 4.54 14.81
N THR A 164 18.80 3.99 13.63
CA THR A 164 19.97 3.12 13.47
C THR A 164 21.26 3.92 13.37
N LEU A 165 21.26 4.99 12.57
CA LEU A 165 22.41 5.90 12.46
C LEU A 165 22.47 6.95 13.59
N ARG A 166 21.42 7.03 14.43
CA ARG A 166 21.31 7.97 15.57
C ARG A 166 21.55 9.42 15.14
N ASN A 167 20.83 9.85 14.10
CA ASN A 167 20.94 11.21 13.60
C ASN A 167 20.31 12.23 14.59
N ARG A 168 20.90 13.43 14.70
CA ARG A 168 20.36 14.56 15.49
C ARG A 168 19.51 15.53 14.66
N MET A 169 19.33 15.25 13.37
CA MET A 169 18.52 16.05 12.46
C MET A 169 17.10 16.22 13.01
N SER A 170 16.53 17.42 12.87
CA SER A 170 15.15 17.69 13.23
C SER A 170 14.20 16.99 12.27
N ASP A 171 12.97 16.73 12.73
CA ASP A 171 11.95 16.07 11.92
C ASP A 171 11.61 16.87 10.65
N ASP A 172 11.60 18.20 10.73
CA ASP A 172 11.34 19.08 9.57
C ASP A 172 12.37 18.87 8.46
N VAL A 173 13.67 18.90 8.80
CA VAL A 173 14.76 18.76 7.82
C VAL A 173 14.76 17.35 7.23
N MET A 174 14.45 16.33 8.05
CA MET A 174 14.35 14.96 7.57
C MET A 174 13.17 14.77 6.62
N ASN A 175 12.02 15.39 6.90
CA ASN A 175 10.86 15.36 6.03
C ASN A 175 11.16 16.02 4.68
N ASP A 176 11.86 17.15 4.66
CA ASP A 176 12.29 17.81 3.42
C ASP A 176 13.19 16.89 2.56
N PHE A 177 14.13 16.18 3.19
CA PHE A 177 14.97 15.19 2.48
C PHE A 177 14.20 13.96 2.01
N LEU A 178 13.20 13.50 2.78
CA LEU A 178 12.36 12.36 2.39
C LEU A 178 11.51 12.68 1.17
N VAL A 179 10.98 13.90 1.05
CA VAL A 179 10.27 14.35 -0.15
C VAL A 179 11.20 14.24 -1.36
N GLY A 180 12.45 14.71 -1.23
CA GLY A 180 13.42 14.57 -2.32
C GLY A 180 13.79 13.12 -2.66
N TYR A 181 13.84 12.24 -1.66
CA TYR A 181 14.10 10.82 -1.89
C TYR A 181 12.92 10.11 -2.60
N ILE A 182 11.69 10.36 -2.14
CA ILE A 182 10.47 9.77 -2.71
C ILE A 182 10.26 10.27 -4.15
N GLU A 183 10.44 11.56 -4.37
CA GLU A 183 10.24 12.23 -5.66
C GLU A 183 11.57 12.44 -6.40
N SER A 184 12.52 11.50 -6.24
CA SER A 184 13.85 11.60 -6.85
C SER A 184 13.78 11.73 -8.37
N ASP A 185 12.86 11.01 -9.03
CA ASP A 185 12.63 11.13 -10.47
C ASP A 185 12.19 12.56 -10.88
N ILE A 186 11.41 13.24 -10.03
CA ILE A 186 11.00 14.63 -10.28
C ILE A 186 12.17 15.57 -10.02
N LEU A 187 12.92 15.36 -8.93
CA LEU A 187 14.11 16.17 -8.63
C LEU A 187 15.16 16.10 -9.74
N ASP A 188 15.43 14.90 -10.27
CA ASP A 188 16.39 14.71 -11.36
C ASP A 188 15.94 15.37 -12.67
N SER A 189 14.65 15.67 -12.81
CA SER A 189 14.09 16.37 -13.98
C SER A 189 14.14 17.90 -13.87
N LEU A 190 14.47 18.45 -12.70
CA LEU A 190 14.56 19.89 -12.48
C LEU A 190 15.88 20.44 -13.00
N ASP A 191 15.81 21.61 -13.62
CA ASP A 191 16.99 22.33 -14.09
C ASP A 191 17.66 23.09 -12.95
N ASP A 192 18.98 22.90 -12.80
CA ASP A 192 19.79 23.54 -11.77
C ASP A 192 19.71 25.07 -11.86
N GLU A 193 19.61 25.64 -13.07
CA GLU A 193 19.47 27.08 -13.27
C GLU A 193 18.13 27.60 -12.73
N CYS A 194 17.05 26.83 -12.92
CA CYS A 194 15.72 27.16 -12.41
C CYS A 194 15.66 27.12 -10.87
N ILE A 195 16.32 26.13 -10.25
CA ILE A 195 16.46 26.04 -8.80
C ILE A 195 17.21 27.26 -8.26
N LEU A 196 18.30 27.64 -8.94
CA LEU A 196 19.15 28.74 -8.52
C LEU A 196 18.44 30.10 -8.62
N ASP A 197 17.69 30.34 -9.70
CA ASP A 197 16.86 31.55 -9.88
C ASP A 197 15.72 31.61 -8.86
N THR A 198 15.05 30.48 -8.60
CA THR A 198 14.00 30.40 -7.56
C THR A 198 14.57 30.71 -6.17
N PHE A 199 15.75 30.19 -5.84
CA PHE A 199 16.41 30.46 -4.56
C PHE A 199 16.86 31.93 -4.44
N GLN A 200 17.32 32.52 -5.54
CA GLN A 200 17.68 33.95 -5.59
C GLN A 200 16.45 34.85 -5.42
N THR A 201 15.33 34.53 -6.08
CA THR A 201 14.08 35.29 -6.00
C THR A 201 13.39 35.18 -4.64
N MET A 202 13.61 34.10 -3.89
CA MET A 202 13.10 33.93 -2.51
C MET A 202 13.74 34.88 -1.48
N LYS A 203 14.80 35.65 -1.80
CA LYS A 203 15.45 36.52 -0.80
C LYS A 203 14.92 37.94 -0.75
N THR A 204 14.38 38.28 0.43
CA THR A 204 14.41 39.63 1.05
C THR A 204 15.64 39.87 1.94
N ARG A 205 16.71 39.06 1.85
CA ARG A 205 17.96 39.29 2.60
C ARG A 205 19.18 39.35 1.69
N ARG A 206 19.82 40.51 1.68
CA ARG A 206 21.02 40.86 0.89
C ARG A 206 22.14 39.84 1.11
N GLY A 207 22.56 39.23 0.00
CA GLY A 207 23.72 38.35 -0.09
C GLY A 207 23.63 37.61 -1.42
N SER A 208 24.09 38.29 -2.47
CA SER A 208 24.33 37.71 -3.79
C SER A 208 25.40 36.62 -3.66
N LEU A 209 25.14 35.46 -4.26
CA LEU A 209 26.16 34.44 -4.52
C LEU A 209 27.05 34.90 -5.67
#